data_AF-A0A8C4U7F3-F1
#
_entry.id   AF-A0A8C4U7F3-F1
#
_cell.length_a   1.000
_cell.length_b   1.000
_cell.length_c   1.000
_cell.angle_alpha   90.00
_cell.angle_beta   90.00
_cell.angle_gamma   90.00
#
_symmetry.space_group_name_H-M   'P 1'
#
loop_
_entity.id
_entity.type
_entity.pdbx_description
1 polymer ?
#
loop_
_entity_poly.entity_id
_entity_poly.type
_entity_poly.pdbx_seq_one_letter_code
_entity_poly.pdbx_strand_id
1 'polypeptide(L)'
;MEWLSQRCPLLPAAQGCPRPSRGTLLLVVTLALLMYPMLRSLALQLHSAVTGSYVPGTHSIAFINCLNEQIAKDIARAIMDKKLAAYVNILPKSSALYFWKGELEESTEILLLVKTRTSKIGELSNYVRSFP
;
A
#
# COMPACT_ATOMS: atom_id res chain seq x y z
N MET A 1 5.20 -67.28 44.83
CA MET A 1 6.51 -66.71 45.21
C MET A 1 7.06 -66.07 43.94
N GLU A 2 6.63 -64.85 43.62
CA GLU A 2 7.20 -63.62 44.20
C GLU A 2 8.66 -63.52 43.80
N TRP A 3 9.03 -62.49 43.03
CA TRP A 3 10.37 -61.99 42.65
C TRP A 3 10.32 -61.47 41.19
N LEU A 4 9.47 -60.46 40.94
CA LEU A 4 9.86 -59.04 40.92
C LEU A 4 10.44 -58.63 39.56
N SER A 5 9.59 -58.15 38.64
CA SER A 5 9.30 -56.71 38.54
C SER A 5 10.56 -55.87 38.25
N GLN A 6 11.22 -56.14 37.12
CA GLN A 6 11.98 -55.09 36.44
C GLN A 6 11.00 -54.23 35.66
N ARG A 7 10.38 -53.30 36.39
CA ARG A 7 9.72 -52.14 35.81
C ARG A 7 10.76 -51.43 34.96
N CYS A 8 10.43 -51.20 33.68
CA CYS A 8 11.06 -50.14 32.90
C CYS A 8 11.14 -48.89 33.78
N PRO A 9 12.27 -48.15 33.81
CA PRO A 9 12.29 -46.83 34.39
C PRO A 9 11.23 -46.02 33.65
N LEU A 10 10.11 -45.76 34.32
CA LEU A 10 9.16 -44.75 33.89
C LEU A 10 9.99 -43.47 33.75
N LEU A 11 9.96 -42.86 32.55
CA LEU A 11 10.48 -41.51 32.38
C LEU A 11 9.98 -40.65 33.55
N PRO A 12 10.82 -39.80 34.15
CA PRO A 12 10.39 -38.91 35.21
C PRO A 12 9.14 -38.18 34.72
N ALA A 13 8.10 -38.26 35.53
CA ALA A 13 6.78 -37.70 35.29
C ALA A 13 6.90 -36.40 34.51
N ALA A 14 6.23 -36.34 33.35
CA ALA A 14 6.07 -35.12 32.59
C ALA A 14 5.75 -33.99 33.59
N GLN A 15 6.73 -33.11 33.80
CA GLN A 15 6.57 -31.95 34.67
C GLN A 15 5.35 -31.22 34.14
N GLY A 16 4.26 -31.21 34.92
CA GLY A 16 3.03 -30.56 34.52
C GLY A 16 3.34 -29.14 34.11
N CYS A 17 3.07 -28.79 32.86
CA CYS A 17 3.19 -27.41 32.41
C CYS A 17 2.45 -26.53 33.43
N PRO A 18 3.11 -25.57 34.08
CA PRO A 18 2.44 -24.70 35.04
C PRO A 18 1.26 -24.06 34.31
N ARG A 19 0.05 -24.22 34.87
CA ARG A 19 -1.16 -23.64 34.28
C ARG A 19 -0.89 -22.14 34.09
N PRO A 20 -1.02 -21.60 32.88
CA PRO A 20 -0.73 -20.20 32.65
C PRO A 20 -1.60 -19.37 33.58
N SER A 21 -0.98 -18.45 34.31
CA SER A 21 -1.72 -17.54 35.17
C SER A 21 -2.73 -16.76 34.32
N ARG A 22 -3.87 -16.35 34.91
CA ARG A 22 -4.88 -15.55 34.21
C ARG A 22 -4.27 -14.29 33.56
N GLY A 23 -3.22 -13.73 34.16
CA GLY A 23 -2.47 -12.61 33.59
C GLY A 23 -1.66 -12.97 32.34
N THR A 24 -1.00 -14.13 32.33
CA THR A 24 -0.25 -14.62 31.15
C THR A 24 -1.17 -14.86 29.96
N LEU A 25 -2.35 -15.46 30.19
CA LEU A 25 -3.31 -15.70 29.12
C LEU A 25 -3.86 -14.38 28.54
N LEU A 26 -4.20 -13.41 29.40
CA LEU A 26 -4.69 -12.10 28.98
C LEU A 26 -3.64 -11.37 28.14
N LEU A 27 -2.37 -11.42 28.55
CA LEU A 27 -1.25 -10.79 27.84
C LEU A 27 -1.04 -11.40 26.44
N VAL A 28 -1.14 -12.72 26.31
CA VAL A 28 -0.99 -13.39 25.00
C VAL A 28 -2.14 -13.01 24.06
N VAL A 29 -3.38 -12.96 24.57
CA VAL A 29 -4.55 -12.55 23.77
C VAL A 29 -4.43 -11.10 23.32
N THR A 30 -4.03 -10.18 24.20
CA THR A 30 -3.86 -8.77 23.83
C THR A 30 -2.75 -8.60 22.79
N LEU A 31 -1.60 -9.27 22.96
CA LEU A 31 -0.52 -9.25 21.96
C LEU A 31 -0.98 -9.85 20.62
N ALA A 32 -1.72 -10.95 20.62
CA ALA A 32 -2.26 -11.56 19.41
C ALA A 32 -3.22 -10.62 18.68
N LEU A 33 -4.12 -9.94 19.41
CA LEU A 33 -5.05 -8.95 18.84
C LEU A 33 -4.30 -7.75 18.24
N LEU A 34 -3.25 -7.26 18.91
CA LEU A 34 -2.42 -6.15 18.41
C LEU A 34 -1.60 -6.54 17.16
N MET A 35 -1.12 -7.78 17.09
CA MET A 35 -0.31 -8.26 15.96
C MET A 35 -1.14 -8.74 14.77
N TYR A 36 -2.41 -9.12 14.98
CA TYR A 36 -3.31 -9.60 13.94
C TYR A 36 -3.40 -8.70 12.69
N PRO A 37 -3.58 -7.36 12.78
CA PRO A 37 -3.66 -6.52 11.58
C PRO A 37 -2.36 -6.51 10.75
N MET A 38 -1.19 -6.56 11.42
CA MET A 38 0.10 -6.67 10.75
C MET A 38 0.22 -8.02 10.02
N LEU A 39 -0.06 -9.12 10.72
CA LEU A 39 0.03 -10.46 10.14
C LEU A 39 -0.93 -10.65 8.97
N ARG A 40 -2.16 -10.12 9.09
CA ARG A 40 -3.16 -10.11 8.01
C ARG A 40 -2.68 -9.32 6.80
N SER A 41 -2.11 -8.14 6.99
CA SER A 41 -1.54 -7.34 5.90
C SER A 41 -0.42 -8.09 5.17
N LEU A 42 0.47 -8.70 5.94
CA LEU A 42 1.61 -9.48 5.41
C LEU A 42 1.14 -10.70 4.63
N ALA A 43 0.14 -11.42 5.13
CA ALA A 43 -0.49 -12.55 4.43
C ALA A 43 -1.15 -12.12 3.11
N LEU A 44 -1.83 -10.96 3.09
CA LEU A 44 -2.43 -10.41 1.87
C LEU A 44 -1.37 -10.01 0.85
N GLN A 45 -0.27 -9.38 1.27
CA GLN A 45 0.83 -9.05 0.37
C GLN A 45 1.51 -10.30 -0.19
N LEU A 46 1.70 -11.33 0.63
CA LEU A 46 2.26 -12.61 0.18
C LEU A 46 1.32 -13.29 -0.84
N HIS A 47 0.01 -13.32 -0.56
CA HIS A 47 -0.98 -13.92 -1.45
C HIS A 47 -1.06 -13.17 -2.79
N SER A 48 -1.02 -11.84 -2.76
CA SER A 48 -0.93 -11.01 -3.96
C SER A 48 0.36 -11.27 -4.75
N ALA A 49 1.50 -11.38 -4.07
CA ALA A 49 2.78 -11.66 -4.73
C ALA A 49 2.76 -13.01 -5.46
N VAL A 50 2.07 -14.02 -4.92
CA VAL A 50 1.95 -15.35 -5.53
C VAL A 50 0.90 -15.39 -6.64
N THR A 51 -0.27 -14.77 -6.42
CA THR A 51 -1.41 -14.88 -7.35
C THR A 51 -1.48 -13.76 -8.40
N GLY A 52 -0.68 -12.69 -8.23
CA GLY A 52 -0.80 -11.47 -9.02
C GLY A 52 -2.05 -10.64 -8.70
N SER A 53 -2.80 -10.97 -7.64
CA SER A 53 -4.01 -10.24 -7.26
C SER A 53 -3.70 -8.80 -6.87
N TYR A 54 -4.60 -7.88 -7.19
CA TYR A 54 -4.48 -6.46 -6.82
C TYR A 54 -4.51 -6.27 -5.29
N VAL A 55 -3.64 -5.40 -4.78
CA VAL A 55 -3.65 -4.95 -3.38
C VAL A 55 -4.16 -3.52 -3.31
N PRO A 56 -5.23 -3.25 -2.53
CA PRO A 56 -5.74 -1.89 -2.33
C PRO A 56 -4.64 -0.91 -1.89
N GLY A 57 -4.64 0.29 -2.47
CA GLY A 57 -3.70 1.36 -2.12
C GLY A 57 -2.32 1.27 -2.79
N THR A 58 -2.05 0.24 -3.60
CA THR A 58 -0.76 0.12 -4.33
C THR A 58 -0.68 0.96 -5.61
N HIS A 59 -1.83 1.35 -6.16
CA HIS A 59 -1.93 2.15 -7.37
C HIS A 59 -2.77 3.40 -7.13
N SER A 60 -2.43 4.46 -7.85
CA SER A 60 -3.07 5.78 -7.74
C SER A 60 -3.27 6.38 -9.13
N ILE A 61 -4.26 7.26 -9.24
CA ILE A 61 -4.48 8.10 -10.42
C ILE A 61 -4.20 9.54 -10.02
N ALA A 62 -3.25 10.18 -10.70
CA ALA A 62 -2.97 11.60 -10.53
C ALA A 62 -3.64 12.41 -11.64
N PHE A 63 -4.20 13.55 -11.25
CA PHE A 63 -4.78 14.55 -12.15
C PHE A 63 -3.80 15.72 -12.24
N ILE A 64 -3.39 16.08 -13.46
CA ILE A 64 -2.45 17.17 -13.69
C ILE A 64 -3.06 18.10 -14.75
N ASN A 65 -3.23 19.36 -14.39
CA ASN A 65 -3.74 20.39 -15.29
C ASN A 65 -2.57 21.05 -16.02
N CYS A 66 -2.73 21.33 -17.31
CA CYS A 66 -1.71 21.93 -18.15
C CYS A 66 -2.33 23.08 -18.96
N LEU A 67 -1.57 24.16 -19.18
CA LEU A 67 -2.06 25.35 -19.90
C LEU A 67 -2.30 25.10 -21.39
N ASN A 68 -1.56 24.18 -22.00
CA ASN A 68 -1.71 23.85 -23.41
C ASN A 68 -1.39 22.38 -23.71
N GLU A 69 -1.79 21.94 -24.90
CA GLU A 69 -1.68 20.55 -25.33
C GLU A 69 -0.23 20.12 -25.58
N GLN A 70 0.63 21.05 -25.98
CA GLN A 70 2.04 20.76 -26.24
C GLN A 70 2.77 20.43 -24.93
N ILE A 71 2.62 21.27 -23.90
CA ILE A 71 3.15 21.02 -22.55
C ILE A 71 2.60 19.71 -21.99
N ALA A 72 1.29 19.46 -22.16
CA ALA A 72 0.68 18.21 -21.70
C ALA A 72 1.33 16.97 -22.35
N LYS A 73 1.60 17.01 -23.66
CA LYS A 73 2.29 15.93 -24.39
C LYS A 73 3.74 15.79 -23.96
N ASP A 74 4.44 16.90 -23.73
CA ASP A 74 5.84 16.89 -23.32
C ASP A 74 6.01 16.33 -21.90
N ILE A 75 5.16 16.73 -20.96
CA ILE A 75 5.08 16.15 -19.61
C ILE A 75 4.75 14.66 -19.70
N ALA A 76 3.72 14.28 -20.48
CA ALA A 76 3.29 12.89 -20.62
C ALA A 76 4.42 11.99 -21.14
N ARG A 77 5.17 12.43 -22.16
CA ARG A 77 6.33 11.70 -22.67
C ARG A 77 7.42 11.56 -21.61
N ALA A 78 7.78 12.68 -20.97
CA ALA A 78 8.87 12.69 -20.00
C ALA A 78 8.60 11.82 -18.75
N ILE A 79 7.38 11.82 -18.21
CA ILE A 79 7.03 10.97 -17.06
C ILE A 79 6.99 9.48 -17.43
N MET A 80 6.62 9.17 -18.67
CA MET A 80 6.60 7.79 -19.20
C MET A 80 8.03 7.30 -19.47
N ASP A 81 8.89 8.12 -20.08
CA ASP A 81 10.29 7.79 -20.37
C ASP A 81 11.07 7.49 -19.07
N LYS A 82 10.80 8.26 -18.02
CA LYS A 82 11.38 8.03 -16.68
C LYS A 82 10.71 6.90 -15.89
N LYS A 83 9.70 6.22 -16.46
CA LYS A 83 8.93 5.15 -15.81
C LYS A 83 8.29 5.59 -14.49
N LEU A 84 7.92 6.87 -14.40
CA LEU A 84 7.18 7.43 -13.26
C LEU A 84 5.68 7.18 -13.38
N ALA A 85 5.21 6.92 -14.59
CA ALA A 85 3.85 6.50 -14.90
C ALA A 85 3.87 5.26 -15.80
N ALA A 86 2.81 4.45 -15.72
CA ALA A 86 2.62 3.32 -16.63
C ALA A 86 1.68 3.67 -17.79
N TYR A 87 0.81 4.67 -17.60
CA TYR A 87 -0.16 5.10 -18.58
C TYR A 87 -0.59 6.55 -18.31
N VAL A 88 -0.79 7.31 -19.38
CA VAL A 88 -1.25 8.70 -19.33
C VAL A 88 -2.37 8.86 -20.37
N ASN A 89 -3.51 9.38 -19.94
CA ASN A 89 -4.58 9.80 -20.84
C ASN A 89 -4.61 11.33 -20.92
N ILE A 90 -4.59 11.88 -22.13
CA ILE A 90 -4.64 13.33 -22.38
C ILE A 90 -6.06 13.65 -22.81
N LEU A 91 -6.79 14.39 -21.97
CA LEU A 91 -8.14 14.82 -22.29
C LEU A 91 -8.12 16.06 -23.20
N PRO A 92 -9.18 16.26 -24.02
CA PRO A 92 -9.32 17.47 -24.82
C PRO A 92 -9.42 18.72 -23.94
N LYS A 93 -9.28 19.90 -24.55
CA LYS A 93 -9.41 21.21 -23.89
C LYS A 93 -10.73 21.29 -23.13
N SER A 94 -10.65 21.70 -21.86
CA SER A 94 -11.80 21.91 -20.97
C SER A 94 -11.70 23.27 -20.29
N SER A 95 -12.85 23.91 -20.03
CA SER A 95 -12.94 25.09 -19.18
C SER A 95 -12.80 24.72 -17.70
N ALA A 96 -11.95 25.44 -16.99
CA ALA A 96 -11.79 25.38 -15.55
C ALA A 96 -12.26 26.72 -14.94
N LEU A 97 -13.24 26.64 -14.05
CA LEU A 97 -13.78 27.77 -13.30
C LEU A 97 -13.21 27.75 -11.88
N TYR A 98 -12.65 28.88 -11.42
CA TYR A 98 -12.09 29.00 -10.07
C TYR A 98 -12.19 30.43 -9.56
N PHE A 99 -12.09 30.62 -8.23
CA PHE A 99 -12.01 31.96 -7.64
C PHE A 99 -10.57 32.40 -7.48
N TRP A 100 -10.24 33.58 -8.01
CA TRP A 100 -8.94 34.22 -7.82
C TRP A 100 -9.13 35.68 -7.46
N LYS A 101 -8.45 36.12 -6.40
CA LYS A 101 -8.56 37.50 -5.85
C LYS A 101 -10.00 37.99 -5.61
N GLY A 102 -10.93 37.07 -5.34
CA GLY A 102 -12.34 37.37 -5.07
C GLY A 102 -13.24 37.41 -6.30
N GLU A 103 -12.69 37.18 -7.50
CA GLU A 103 -13.44 37.14 -8.76
C GLU A 103 -13.51 35.72 -9.31
N LEU A 104 -14.60 35.39 -10.01
CA LEU A 104 -14.75 34.12 -10.72
C LEU A 104 -13.98 34.22 -12.04
N GLU A 105 -12.93 33.41 -12.18
CA GLU A 105 -12.14 33.30 -13.40
C GLU A 105 -12.49 32.02 -14.15
N GLU A 106 -12.48 32.10 -15.49
CA GLU A 106 -12.55 30.96 -16.38
C GLU A 106 -11.24 30.85 -17.17
N SER A 107 -10.63 29.67 -17.17
CA SER A 107 -9.43 29.38 -17.96
C SER A 107 -9.61 28.11 -18.79
N THR A 108 -8.89 27.99 -19.90
CA THR A 108 -8.87 26.76 -20.70
C THR A 108 -7.65 25.94 -20.33
N GLU A 109 -7.85 24.68 -19.97
CA GLU A 109 -6.79 23.77 -19.56
C GLU A 109 -6.91 22.42 -20.27
N ILE A 110 -5.79 21.69 -20.30
CA ILE A 110 -5.71 20.28 -20.69
C ILE A 110 -5.52 19.45 -19.43
N LEU A 111 -6.34 18.42 -19.25
CA LEU A 111 -6.27 17.52 -18.10
C LEU A 111 -5.56 16.21 -18.48
N LEU A 112 -4.52 15.87 -17.71
CA LEU A 112 -3.83 14.58 -17.77
C LEU A 112 -4.35 13.65 -16.67
N LEU A 113 -4.74 12.43 -17.04
CA LEU A 113 -5.00 11.33 -16.11
C LEU A 113 -3.84 10.35 -16.14
N VAL A 114 -3.06 10.34 -15.06
CA VAL A 114 -1.83 9.55 -14.96
C VAL A 114 -2.05 8.36 -14.02
N LYS A 115 -1.92 7.15 -14.54
CA LYS A 115 -1.96 5.92 -13.72
C LYS A 115 -0.53 5.53 -13.32
N THR A 116 -0.30 5.43 -12.01
CA THR A 116 1.00 5.05 -11.46
C THR A 116 0.87 4.24 -10.17
N ARG A 117 1.98 3.73 -9.66
CA ARG A 117 2.05 3.14 -8.32
C ARG A 117 2.00 4.24 -7.28
N THR A 118 1.29 4.02 -6.19
CA THR A 118 1.18 4.99 -5.08
C THR A 118 2.56 5.36 -4.52
N SER A 119 3.49 4.41 -4.48
CA SER A 119 4.88 4.65 -4.05
C SER A 119 5.66 5.62 -4.94
N LYS A 120 5.21 5.87 -6.18
CA LYS A 120 5.85 6.77 -7.14
C LYS A 120 5.24 8.17 -7.18
N ILE A 121 4.14 8.42 -6.47
CA ILE A 121 3.43 9.72 -6.50
C ILE A 121 4.33 10.88 -6.05
N GLY A 122 5.14 10.69 -5.01
CA GLY A 122 6.07 11.73 -4.55
C GLY A 122 7.11 12.11 -5.62
N GLU A 123 7.74 11.10 -6.22
CA GLU A 123 8.73 11.29 -7.30
C GLU A 123 8.10 11.92 -8.54
N LEU A 124 6.91 11.45 -8.94
CA LEU A 124 6.12 12.01 -10.03
C LEU A 124 5.80 13.49 -9.80
N SER A 125 5.29 13.84 -8.61
CA SER A 125 4.92 15.23 -8.28
C SER A 125 6.14 16.15 -8.32
N ASN A 126 7.26 15.72 -7.74
CA ASN A 126 8.50 16.50 -7.74
C ASN A 126 9.02 16.73 -9.17
N TYR A 127 8.94 15.71 -10.02
CA TYR A 127 9.40 15.82 -11.39
C TYR A 127 8.51 16.76 -12.22
N VAL A 128 7.19 16.67 -12.07
CA VAL A 128 6.25 17.58 -12.75
C VAL A 128 6.44 19.04 -12.31
N ARG A 129 6.77 19.30 -11.03
CA ARG A 129 7.10 20.65 -10.56
C ARG A 129 8.41 21.20 -11.11
N SER A 130 9.32 20.33 -11.56
CA SER A 130 10.60 20.73 -12.15
C SER A 130 10.50 21.06 -13.64
N PHE A 131 9.33 20.84 -14.25
CA PHE A 131 9.10 21.20 -15.65
C PHE A 131 9.07 22.73 -15.83
N PRO A 132 9.76 23.27 -16.84
CA PRO A 132 9.79 24.69 -17.14
C PRO A 132 8.47 25.20 -17.75
#